data_AF-A0A955EIH7-F1
#
_entry.id   AF-A0A955EIH7-F1
#
_cell.length_a   1.000
_cell.length_b   1.000
_cell.length_c   1.000
_cell.angle_alpha   90.00
_cell.angle_beta   90.00
_cell.angle_gamma   90.00
#
_symmetry.space_group_name_H-M   'P 1'
#
loop_
_entity.id
_entity.type
_entity.pdbx_description
1 polymer ?
#
loop_
_entity_poly.entity_id
_entity_poly.type
_entity_poly.pdbx_seq_one_letter_code
_entity_poly.pdbx_strand_id
1 'polypeptide(L)' 'NAAFACPGDTNCDLVVDFNDLNVLLDYWGLTDSRGDLNGDGTVNFADLEILLDAWGTFCS' A
#
# COMPACT_ATOMS: atom_id res chain seq x y z
N ASN A 1 -7.02 -6.76 -18.68
CA ASN A 1 -7.04 -5.32 -18.37
C ASN A 1 -7.19 -5.18 -16.86
N ALA A 2 -6.13 -5.52 -16.13
CA ALA A 2 -6.05 -5.19 -14.72
C ALA A 2 -5.72 -3.70 -14.66
N ALA A 3 -6.47 -2.92 -13.87
CA ALA A 3 -5.97 -1.63 -13.40
C ALA A 3 -4.53 -1.88 -12.92
N PHE A 4 -3.58 -1.09 -13.41
CA PHE A 4 -2.17 -1.27 -13.10
C PHE A 4 -2.05 -1.33 -11.58
N ALA A 5 -1.76 -2.52 -11.03
CA ALA A 5 -1.62 -2.68 -9.59
C ALA A 5 -0.48 -1.74 -9.19
N CYS A 6 -0.82 -0.64 -8.53
CA CYS A 6 0.09 0.39 -8.09
C CYS A 6 0.54 -0.04 -6.70
N PRO A 7 1.72 -0.68 -6.55
CA PRO A 7 2.15 -1.13 -5.24
C PRO A 7 2.26 0.10 -4.34
N GLY A 8 1.63 0.08 -3.17
CA GLY A 8 1.62 1.22 -2.25
C GLY A 8 0.45 2.20 -2.39
N ASP A 9 -0.37 2.16 -3.45
CA ASP A 9 -1.62 2.94 -3.54
C ASP A 9 -2.75 2.18 -2.83
N THR A 10 -2.81 2.39 -1.53
CA THR A 10 -3.72 1.71 -0.60
C THR A 10 -5.09 2.39 -0.50
N ASN A 11 -5.18 3.67 -0.88
CA ASN A 11 -6.41 4.43 -0.88
C ASN A 11 -7.10 4.48 -2.27
N CYS A 12 -6.43 3.96 -3.30
CA CYS A 12 -6.86 3.90 -4.70
C CYS A 12 -7.07 5.28 -5.35
N ASP A 13 -6.26 6.29 -4.99
CA ASP A 13 -6.34 7.65 -5.53
C ASP A 13 -5.37 7.94 -6.68
N LEU A 14 -4.61 6.91 -7.10
CA LEU A 14 -3.60 6.93 -8.16
C LEU A 14 -2.29 7.65 -7.80
N VAL A 15 -2.11 8.09 -6.57
CA VAL A 15 -0.88 8.72 -6.06
C VAL A 15 -0.41 7.93 -4.85
N VAL A 16 0.85 7.51 -4.82
CA VAL A 16 1.42 6.92 -3.59
C VAL A 16 1.97 8.04 -2.71
N ASP A 17 1.26 8.38 -1.63
CA ASP A 17 1.65 9.45 -0.73
C ASP A 17 1.34 9.20 0.76
N PHE A 18 1.24 10.27 1.54
CA PHE A 18 1.00 10.21 2.97
C PHE A 18 -0.38 9.63 3.32
N ASN A 19 -1.37 9.76 2.45
CA ASN A 19 -2.68 9.17 2.66
C ASN A 19 -2.59 7.65 2.62
N ASP A 20 -1.73 7.08 1.78
CA ASP A 20 -1.52 5.65 1.75
C ASP A 20 -0.81 5.13 2.99
N LEU A 21 0.20 5.86 3.44
CA LEU A 21 0.88 5.54 4.68
C LEU A 21 -0.10 5.50 5.86
N ASN A 22 -1.06 6.42 5.91
CA ASN A 22 -2.07 6.41 6.96
C ASN A 22 -2.96 5.16 6.89
N VAL A 23 -3.39 4.76 5.69
CA VAL A 23 -4.16 3.53 5.51
C VAL A 23 -3.34 2.32 5.96
N LEU A 24 -2.07 2.22 5.56
CA LEU A 24 -1.20 1.12 5.99
C LEU A 24 -1.06 1.07 7.53
N LEU A 25 -0.86 2.22 8.17
CA LEU A 25 -0.73 2.32 9.63
C LEU A 25 -2.04 2.00 10.37
N ASP A 26 -3.20 2.32 9.79
CA ASP A 26 -4.51 1.95 10.35
C ASP A 26 -4.70 0.43 10.43
N TYR A 27 -4.02 -0.34 9.56
CA TYR A 27 -4.07 -1.80 9.53
C TYR A 27 -2.87 -2.51 10.16
N TRP A 28 -1.94 -1.78 10.79
CA TRP A 28 -0.70 -2.35 11.31
C TRP A 28 -0.93 -3.54 12.26
N GLY A 29 -0.29 -4.67 11.96
CA GLY A 29 -0.40 -5.93 12.70
C GLY A 29 -1.71 -6.70 12.49
N LEU A 30 -2.58 -6.23 11.59
CA LEU A 30 -3.83 -6.91 11.21
C LEU A 30 -3.64 -7.75 9.94
N THR A 31 -4.62 -8.60 9.66
CA THR A 31 -4.75 -9.32 8.39
C THR A 31 -5.83 -8.60 7.56
N ASP A 32 -5.44 -7.55 6.83
CA ASP A 32 -6.35 -6.80 5.95
C ASP A 32 -5.63 -6.42 4.65
N SER A 33 -6.26 -6.74 3.51
CA SER A 33 -5.68 -6.55 2.18
C SER A 33 -5.43 -5.09 1.81
N ARG A 34 -5.96 -4.12 2.56
CA ARG A 34 -5.68 -2.69 2.34
C ARG A 34 -4.28 -2.28 2.76
N GLY A 35 -3.71 -2.94 3.78
CA GLY A 35 -2.33 -2.69 4.23
C GLY A 35 -1.38 -3.84 3.93
N ASP A 36 -1.88 -5.04 3.61
CA ASP A 36 -1.09 -6.23 3.28
C ASP A 36 -0.74 -6.23 1.80
N LEU A 37 0.32 -5.49 1.47
CA LEU A 37 0.79 -5.24 0.11
C LEU A 37 1.58 -6.42 -0.47
N ASN A 38 2.21 -7.22 0.38
CA ASN A 38 2.94 -8.42 -0.05
C ASN A 38 2.06 -9.69 -0.07
N GLY A 39 0.88 -9.65 0.55
CA GLY A 39 -0.07 -10.76 0.62
C GLY A 39 0.34 -11.88 1.59
N ASP A 40 1.17 -11.59 2.60
CA ASP A 40 1.66 -12.58 3.57
C ASP A 40 0.70 -12.81 4.75
N GLY A 41 -0.36 -12.00 4.83
CA GLY A 41 -1.40 -12.09 5.83
C GLY A 41 -1.16 -11.23 7.07
N THR A 42 -0.11 -10.40 7.12
CA THR A 42 0.16 -9.48 8.23
C THR A 42 0.69 -8.14 7.73
N VAL A 43 -0.03 -7.04 7.99
CA VAL A 43 0.48 -5.70 7.72
C VAL A 43 1.66 -5.38 8.64
N ASN A 44 2.85 -5.27 8.06
CA ASN A 44 4.09 -5.06 8.80
C ASN A 44 5.12 -4.24 8.01
N PHE A 45 6.38 -4.31 8.45
CA PHE A 45 7.48 -3.55 7.85
C PHE A 45 7.72 -3.92 6.38
N ALA A 46 7.48 -5.17 5.98
CA ALA A 46 7.60 -5.61 4.59
C ALA A 46 6.61 -4.87 3.66
N ASP A 47 5.41 -4.57 4.13
CA ASP A 47 4.44 -3.78 3.38
C ASP A 47 4.85 -2.30 3.32
N LEU A 48 5.36 -1.77 4.44
CA LEU A 48 5.89 -0.41 4.47
C LEU A 48 7.04 -0.22 3.47
N GLU A 49 7.94 -1.22 3.35
CA GLU A 49 9.01 -1.19 2.35
C GLU A 49 8.46 -1.08 0.92
N ILE A 50 7.39 -1.81 0.59
CA ILE A 50 6.73 -1.74 -0.73
C ILE A 50 6.15 -0.34 -0.98
N LEU A 51 5.46 0.23 0.02
CA LEU A 51 4.88 1.56 -0.08
C LEU A 51 5.97 2.63 -0.30
N LEU A 52 7.06 2.56 0.46
CA LEU A 52 8.16 3.52 0.36
C LEU A 52 8.95 3.39 -0.95
N ASP A 53 9.08 2.19 -1.52
CA ASP A 53 9.71 1.98 -2.83
C ASP A 53 8.91 2.66 -3.96
N ALA A 54 7.59 2.77 -3.80
CA ALA A 54 6.68 3.42 -4.74
C ALA A 54 6.37 4.89 -4.40
N TRP A 55 7.01 5.48 -3.39
CA TRP A 55 6.65 6.81 -2.89
C TRP A 55 6.72 7.91 -3.96
N GLY A 56 5.65 8.71 -4.05
CA GLY A 56 5.53 9.82 -4.99
C GLY A 56 5.29 9.40 -6.44
N THR A 57 5.03 8.11 -6.69
CA THR A 57 4.63 7.64 -8.02
C THR A 57 3.16 7.98 -8.30
N PHE A 58 2.87 8.23 -9.58
CA PHE A 58 1.50 8.36 -10.09
C PHE A 58 1.20 7.19 -11.01
N CYS A 59 0.08 6.53 -10.78
CA CYS A 59 -0.33 5.34 -11.52
C CYS A 59 -1.37 5.68 -12.59
N SER A 60 -1.16 5.19 -13.82
CA SER A 60 -1.99 5.49 -15.00
C SER A 60 -2.67 4.26 -15.57
#